data_AF-A0A7J2HKQ0-F1
#
_entry.id   AF-A0A7J2HKQ0-F1
#
_cell.length_a   1.000
_cell.length_b   1.000
_cell.length_c   1.000
_cell.angle_alpha   90.00
_cell.angle_beta   90.00
_cell.angle_gamma   90.00
#
_symmetry.space_group_name_H-M   'P 1'
#
loop_
_entity.id
_entity.type
_entity.pdbx_description
1 polymer ?
#
loop_
_entity_poly.entity_id
_entity_poly.type
_entity_poly.pdbx_seq_one_letter_code
_entity_poly.pdbx_strand_id
1 'polypeptide(L)'
;MSSVEDLRDRLARIHITLKISGEEIESLLKEVLDAGRSVGLNPESRVEGFALTPSHEAAVVGLPHLRIARISDLLMVWVRAPYSLDQEKCRSIGLNADELYEMLLAGAKRIVEIFRRYSKSAEYLEITLP
;
A
#
# COMPACT_ATOMS: atom_id res chain seq x y z
N MET A 1 21.91 1.98 8.46
CA MET A 1 20.70 1.16 8.41
C MET A 1 19.74 1.74 9.44
N SER A 2 18.49 1.97 9.06
CA SER A 2 17.46 2.42 10.03
C SER A 2 17.14 1.27 10.97
N SER A 3 16.74 1.54 12.21
CA SER A 3 16.25 0.46 13.07
C SER A 3 14.91 -0.07 12.53
N VAL A 4 14.56 -1.31 12.87
CA VAL A 4 13.23 -1.86 12.50
C VAL A 4 12.11 -1.00 13.10
N GLU A 5 12.33 -0.39 14.26
CA GLU A 5 11.39 0.55 14.89
C GLU A 5 11.19 1.81 14.03
N ASP A 6 12.27 2.41 13.52
CA ASP A 6 12.17 3.56 12.59
C ASP A 6 11.39 3.20 11.33
N LEU A 7 11.61 2.00 10.77
CA LEU A 7 10.89 1.53 9.59
C LEU A 7 9.39 1.37 9.88
N ARG A 8 9.03 0.80 11.04
CA ARG A 8 7.64 0.65 11.48
C ARG A 8 6.94 2.02 11.59
N ASP A 9 7.58 2.99 12.23
CA ASP A 9 7.03 4.33 12.40
C ASP A 9 6.86 5.06 11.06
N ARG A 10 7.80 4.89 10.14
CA ARG A 10 7.69 5.45 8.78
C ARG A 10 6.55 4.81 7.99
N LEU A 11 6.39 3.48 8.06
CA LEU A 11 5.27 2.79 7.44
C LEU A 11 3.92 3.24 8.03
N ALA A 12 3.85 3.47 9.34
CA ALA A 12 2.63 3.91 10.01
C ALA A 12 2.13 5.29 9.55
N ARG A 13 3.00 6.12 8.99
CA ARG A 13 2.63 7.43 8.43
C ARG A 13 2.00 7.33 7.04
N ILE A 14 2.13 6.20 6.35
CA ILE A 14 1.57 6.04 5.00
C ILE A 14 0.05 5.97 5.10
N HIS A 15 -0.59 7.06 4.70
CA HIS A 15 -2.04 7.16 4.58
C HIS A 15 -2.38 8.05 3.39
N ILE A 16 -3.19 7.55 2.47
CA ILE A 16 -3.57 8.25 1.25
C ILE A 16 -5.08 8.07 1.09
N THR A 17 -5.80 9.17 0.92
CA THR A 17 -7.24 9.14 0.69
C THR A 17 -7.58 9.98 -0.53
N LEU A 18 -8.40 9.43 -1.41
CA LEU A 18 -8.89 10.09 -2.62
C LEU A 18 -10.40 9.90 -2.71
N LYS A 19 -11.13 10.99 -2.92
CA LYS A 19 -12.55 10.96 -3.28
C LYS A 19 -12.73 11.40 -4.71
N ILE A 20 -13.29 10.54 -5.55
CA ILE A 20 -13.43 10.74 -6.99
C ILE A 20 -14.70 10.09 -7.52
N SER A 21 -15.26 10.64 -8.61
CA SER A 21 -16.46 10.09 -9.26
C SER A 21 -16.34 8.58 -9.53
N GLY A 22 -17.45 7.87 -9.28
CA GLY A 22 -17.54 6.41 -9.43
C GLY A 22 -17.28 5.90 -10.86
N GLU A 23 -17.37 6.74 -11.89
CA GLU A 23 -17.07 6.35 -13.28
C GLU A 23 -15.57 6.14 -13.51
N GLU A 24 -14.71 6.87 -12.80
CA GLU A 24 -13.25 6.81 -12.95
C GLU A 24 -12.60 5.74 -12.07
N ILE A 25 -13.32 5.27 -11.05
CA ILE A 25 -12.75 4.48 -9.95
C ILE A 25 -12.27 3.09 -10.36
N GLU A 26 -12.94 2.43 -11.32
CA GLU A 26 -12.55 1.09 -11.79
C GLU A 26 -11.24 1.13 -12.59
N SER A 27 -11.12 2.12 -13.49
CA SER A 27 -9.88 2.35 -14.24
C SER A 27 -8.73 2.71 -13.30
N LEU A 28 -9.01 3.61 -12.36
CA LEU A 28 -8.04 4.02 -11.35
C LEU A 28 -7.60 2.84 -10.47
N LEU A 29 -8.54 2.01 -10.01
CA LEU A 29 -8.23 0.85 -9.19
C LEU A 29 -7.30 -0.11 -9.95
N LYS A 30 -7.57 -0.37 -11.24
CA LYS A 30 -6.68 -1.19 -12.06
C LYS A 30 -5.25 -0.62 -12.12
N GLU A 31 -5.11 0.68 -12.37
CA GLU A 31 -3.79 1.34 -12.38
C GLU A 31 -3.06 1.23 -11.03
N VAL A 32 -3.79 1.37 -9.92
CA VAL A 32 -3.26 1.21 -8.56
C VAL A 32 -2.74 -0.22 -8.35
N LEU A 33 -3.50 -1.24 -8.77
CA LEU A 33 -3.07 -2.63 -8.64
C LEU A 33 -1.85 -2.93 -9.52
N ASP A 34 -1.80 -2.37 -10.73
CA ASP A 34 -0.65 -2.49 -11.63
C ASP A 34 0.59 -1.79 -11.07
N ALA A 35 0.42 -0.64 -10.42
CA ALA A 35 1.49 0.03 -9.68
C ALA A 35 2.04 -0.85 -8.54
N GLY A 36 1.18 -1.54 -7.80
CA GLY A 36 1.60 -2.55 -6.81
C GLY A 36 2.44 -3.66 -7.43
N ARG A 37 1.93 -4.30 -8.50
CA ARG A 37 2.64 -5.38 -9.21
C ARG A 37 4.01 -4.96 -9.69
N SER A 38 4.12 -3.75 -10.21
CA SER A 38 5.34 -3.20 -10.78
C SER A 38 6.49 -2.96 -9.77
N VAL A 39 6.21 -3.06 -8.46
CA VAL A 39 7.21 -3.03 -7.38
C VAL A 39 7.29 -4.36 -6.62
N GLY A 40 6.78 -5.44 -7.21
CA GLY A 40 6.81 -6.79 -6.64
C GLY A 40 5.73 -7.06 -5.59
N LEU A 41 4.69 -6.23 -5.50
CA LEU A 41 3.55 -6.49 -4.63
C LEU A 41 2.40 -7.13 -5.42
N ASN A 42 1.96 -8.30 -4.96
CA ASN A 42 0.85 -9.03 -5.52
C ASN A 42 -0.48 -8.58 -4.89
N PRO A 43 -1.48 -8.23 -5.72
CA PRO A 43 -2.81 -7.89 -5.21
C PRO A 43 -3.60 -9.15 -4.85
N GLU A 44 -4.09 -9.20 -3.62
CA GLU A 44 -5.05 -10.18 -3.15
C GLU A 44 -6.39 -9.53 -2.84
N SER A 45 -7.49 -10.18 -3.25
CA SER A 45 -8.85 -9.67 -3.00
C SER A 45 -9.21 -9.72 -1.51
N ARG A 46 -10.00 -8.75 -1.09
CA ARG A 46 -10.54 -8.55 0.26
C ARG A 46 -11.96 -8.02 0.16
N VAL A 47 -12.76 -8.13 1.23
CA VAL A 47 -14.18 -7.72 1.22
C VAL A 47 -14.34 -6.25 0.84
N GLU A 48 -13.44 -5.39 1.32
CA GLU A 48 -13.48 -3.95 1.07
C GLU A 48 -12.59 -3.48 -0.09
N GLY A 49 -11.85 -4.38 -0.75
CA GLY A 49 -10.88 -4.01 -1.77
C GLY A 49 -9.74 -5.01 -1.91
N PHE A 50 -8.49 -4.57 -1.72
CA PHE A 50 -7.29 -5.36 -1.99
C PHE A 50 -6.21 -5.19 -0.94
N ALA A 51 -5.38 -6.23 -0.79
CA ALA A 51 -4.11 -6.16 -0.10
C ALA A 51 -2.98 -6.31 -1.13
N LEU A 52 -2.01 -5.39 -1.15
CA LEU A 52 -0.77 -5.53 -1.94
C LEU A 52 0.33 -6.07 -1.02
N THR A 53 0.70 -7.33 -1.23
CA THR A 53 1.65 -8.09 -0.39
C THR A 53 2.77 -8.66 -1.28
N PRO A 54 4.03 -8.80 -0.82
CA PRO A 54 5.07 -9.40 -1.65
C PRO A 54 4.74 -10.85 -2.05
N SER A 55 4.09 -11.62 -1.18
CA SER A 55 3.60 -12.97 -1.46
C SER A 55 2.40 -13.33 -0.57
N HIS A 56 1.77 -14.47 -0.84
CA HIS A 56 0.69 -14.99 0.00
C HIS A 56 1.20 -15.38 1.38
N GLU A 57 2.38 -16.02 1.44
CA GLU A 57 3.04 -16.42 2.67
C GLU A 57 3.32 -15.22 3.58
N ALA A 58 3.74 -14.09 3.00
CA ALA A 58 3.95 -12.84 3.73
C ALA A 58 2.67 -12.36 4.44
N ALA A 59 1.53 -12.46 3.78
CA ALA A 59 0.23 -12.12 4.37
C ALA A 59 -0.14 -13.11 5.50
N VAL A 60 0.13 -14.41 5.30
CA VAL A 60 -0.16 -15.47 6.29
C VAL A 60 0.66 -15.31 7.56
N VAL A 61 1.96 -14.97 7.47
CA VAL A 61 2.82 -14.75 8.65
C VAL A 61 2.57 -13.40 9.33
N GLY A 62 1.65 -12.59 8.79
CA GLY A 62 1.23 -11.32 9.35
C GLY A 62 2.24 -10.19 9.15
N LEU A 63 2.96 -10.17 8.02
CA LEU A 63 3.79 -9.03 7.65
C LEU A 63 2.92 -7.84 7.18
N PRO A 64 3.44 -6.61 7.28
CA PRO A 64 2.74 -5.44 6.79
C PRO A 64 2.47 -5.50 5.28
N HIS A 65 1.35 -4.92 4.86
CA HIS A 65 0.98 -4.81 3.45
C HIS A 65 0.26 -3.48 3.20
N LEU A 66 0.26 -3.00 1.95
CA LEU A 66 -0.60 -1.88 1.58
C LEU A 66 -2.03 -2.40 1.44
N ARG A 67 -2.93 -1.83 2.23
CA ARG A 67 -4.36 -2.05 2.11
C ARG A 67 -4.94 -0.99 1.20
N ILE A 68 -5.77 -1.41 0.26
CA ILE A 68 -6.56 -0.55 -0.62
C ILE A 68 -8.01 -0.87 -0.30
N ALA A 69 -8.75 0.09 0.22
CA ALA A 69 -10.18 -0.04 0.43
C ALA A 69 -10.95 0.92 -0.47
N ARG A 70 -12.09 0.46 -0.95
CA ARG A 70 -13.07 1.27 -1.67
C ARG A 70 -14.37 1.30 -0.88
N ILE A 71 -14.86 2.50 -0.61
CA ILE A 71 -16.16 2.75 -0.01
C ILE A 71 -16.88 3.75 -0.91
N SER A 72 -17.78 3.27 -1.77
CA SER A 72 -18.46 4.09 -2.79
C SER A 72 -17.45 4.77 -3.73
N ASP A 73 -17.29 6.09 -3.61
CA ASP A 73 -16.45 7.02 -4.35
C ASP A 73 -15.14 7.36 -3.62
N LEU A 74 -14.94 6.76 -2.43
CA LEU A 74 -13.74 6.93 -1.61
C LEU A 74 -12.78 5.77 -1.82
N LEU A 75 -11.53 6.08 -2.18
CA LEU A 75 -10.40 5.17 -2.16
C LEU A 75 -9.45 5.55 -1.02
N MET A 76 -9.10 4.55 -0.22
CA MET A 76 -8.17 4.69 0.90
C MET A 76 -7.02 3.72 0.73
N VAL A 77 -5.79 4.18 0.97
CA VAL A 77 -4.58 3.37 0.95
C VAL A 77 -3.77 3.62 2.21
N TRP A 78 -3.43 2.54 2.92
CA TRP A 78 -2.64 2.62 4.15
C TRP A 78 -1.82 1.35 4.36
N VAL A 79 -0.81 1.41 5.22
CA VAL A 79 -0.11 0.18 5.65
C VAL A 79 -0.90 -0.50 6.77
N ARG A 80 -1.34 -1.74 6.54
CA ARG A 80 -1.95 -2.55 7.59
C ARG A 80 -0.85 -3.15 8.46
N ALA A 81 -1.03 -3.02 9.78
CA ALA A 81 -0.15 -3.61 10.80
C ALA A 81 1.34 -3.22 10.66
N PRO A 82 1.69 -1.93 10.56
CA PRO A 82 3.07 -1.48 10.34
C PRO A 82 4.03 -1.99 11.42
N TYR A 83 3.60 -2.02 12.69
CA TYR A 83 4.37 -2.53 13.83
C TYR A 83 4.65 -4.05 13.80
N SER A 84 4.03 -4.78 12.88
CA SER A 84 4.29 -6.21 12.67
C SER A 84 5.45 -6.47 11.71
N LEU A 85 6.10 -5.43 11.16
CA LEU A 85 7.35 -5.57 10.42
C LEU A 85 8.39 -6.22 11.33
N ASP A 86 8.93 -7.36 10.93
CA ASP A 86 9.85 -8.13 11.75
C ASP A 86 10.91 -8.82 10.89
N GLN A 87 12.16 -8.74 11.33
CA GLN A 87 13.30 -9.21 10.55
C GLN A 87 13.32 -10.75 10.41
N GLU A 88 12.88 -11.48 11.42
CA GLU A 88 12.85 -12.95 11.39
C GLU A 88 11.71 -13.44 10.50
N LYS A 89 10.53 -12.83 10.61
CA LYS A 89 9.40 -13.11 9.72
C LYS A 89 9.73 -12.83 8.26
N CYS A 90 10.37 -11.69 7.96
CA CYS A 90 10.82 -11.43 6.59
C CYS A 90 11.79 -12.51 6.11
N ARG A 91 12.77 -12.91 6.92
CA ARG A 91 13.74 -13.95 6.53
C ARG A 91 13.07 -15.29 6.24
N SER A 92 12.02 -15.64 6.99
CA SER A 92 11.29 -16.89 6.79
C SER A 92 10.63 -17.01 5.41
N ILE A 93 10.42 -15.88 4.72
CA ILE A 93 9.87 -15.82 3.35
C ILE A 93 10.88 -15.35 2.31
N GLY A 94 12.18 -15.33 2.64
CA GLY A 94 13.24 -14.96 1.71
C GLY A 94 13.43 -13.45 1.49
N LEU A 95 12.95 -12.60 2.41
CA LEU A 95 13.13 -11.14 2.38
C LEU A 95 13.87 -10.65 3.64
N ASN A 96 14.31 -9.40 3.63
CA ASN A 96 14.67 -8.67 4.84
C ASN A 96 13.69 -7.51 5.13
N ALA A 97 13.81 -6.88 6.31
CA ALA A 97 12.88 -5.84 6.72
C ALA A 97 12.99 -4.57 5.86
N ASP A 98 14.21 -4.19 5.46
CA ASP A 98 14.46 -3.05 4.57
C ASP A 98 13.86 -3.29 3.18
N GLU A 99 13.98 -4.49 2.62
CA GLU A 99 13.39 -4.86 1.33
C GLU A 99 11.87 -4.71 1.35
N LEU A 100 11.20 -5.28 2.36
CA LEU A 100 9.75 -5.13 2.49
C LEU A 100 9.36 -3.67 2.68
N TYR A 101 10.10 -2.93 3.51
CA TYR A 101 9.88 -1.50 3.69
C TYR A 101 9.95 -0.73 2.36
N GLU A 102 11.00 -0.94 1.57
CA GLU A 102 11.20 -0.25 0.30
C GLU A 102 10.14 -0.64 -0.73
N MET A 103 9.73 -1.90 -0.79
CA MET A 103 8.62 -2.34 -1.65
C MET A 103 7.31 -1.62 -1.32
N LEU A 104 6.95 -1.54 -0.04
CA LEU A 104 5.73 -0.86 0.42
C LEU A 104 5.81 0.65 0.18
N LEU A 105 6.96 1.27 0.46
CA LEU A 105 7.16 2.70 0.22
C LEU A 105 7.11 3.03 -1.28
N ALA A 106 7.76 2.22 -2.12
CA ALA A 106 7.74 2.39 -3.57
C ALA A 106 6.32 2.23 -4.12
N GLY A 107 5.58 1.23 -3.64
CA GLY A 107 4.17 1.03 -3.99
C GLY A 107 3.32 2.25 -3.63
N ALA A 108 3.44 2.74 -2.39
CA ALA A 108 2.72 3.93 -1.95
C ALA A 108 3.05 5.17 -2.79
N LYS A 109 4.34 5.40 -3.10
CA LYS A 109 4.78 6.51 -3.95
C LYS A 109 4.19 6.44 -5.37
N ARG A 110 4.19 5.27 -6.01
CA ARG A 110 3.57 5.10 -7.33
C ARG A 110 2.06 5.33 -7.30
N ILE A 111 1.39 4.89 -6.25
CA ILE A 111 -0.04 5.16 -6.06
C ILE A 111 -0.30 6.65 -5.90
N VAL A 112 0.54 7.37 -5.14
CA VAL A 112 0.46 8.84 -5.02
C VAL A 112 0.64 9.52 -6.38
N GLU A 113 1.60 9.08 -7.20
CA GLU A 113 1.79 9.62 -8.55
C GLU A 113 0.52 9.46 -9.40
N ILE A 114 -0.13 8.29 -9.33
CA ILE A 114 -1.41 8.05 -10.00
C ILE A 114 -2.48 9.01 -9.45
N PHE A 115 -2.69 9.05 -8.14
CA PHE A 115 -3.74 9.88 -7.52
C PHE A 115 -3.55 11.37 -7.83
N ARG A 116 -2.31 11.85 -7.91
CA ARG A 116 -2.00 13.23 -8.33
C ARG A 116 -2.47 13.53 -9.75
N ARG A 117 -2.48 12.57 -10.68
CA ARG A 117 -3.02 12.78 -12.04
C ARG A 117 -4.53 13.03 -12.01
N TYR A 118 -5.23 12.42 -11.07
CA TYR A 118 -6.67 12.56 -10.86
C TYR A 118 -7.04 13.72 -9.92
N SER A 119 -6.06 14.41 -9.32
CA SER A 119 -6.31 15.49 -8.35
C SER A 119 -7.16 16.65 -8.87
N LYS A 120 -7.20 16.86 -10.20
CA LYS A 120 -8.01 17.92 -10.81
C LYS A 120 -9.51 17.62 -10.85
N SER A 121 -9.88 16.33 -10.95
CA SER A 121 -11.27 15.87 -10.93
C SER A 121 -11.70 15.35 -9.56
N ALA A 122 -10.76 15.21 -8.62
CA ALA A 122 -11.03 14.74 -7.27
C ALA A 122 -11.74 15.80 -6.42
N GLU A 123 -12.73 15.35 -5.64
CA GLU A 123 -13.36 16.17 -4.60
C GLU A 123 -12.44 16.35 -3.39
N TYR A 124 -11.57 15.36 -3.15
CA TYR A 124 -10.66 15.35 -2.02
C TYR A 124 -9.43 14.51 -2.33
N LEU A 125 -8.25 14.99 -1.90
CA LEU A 125 -7.01 14.25 -1.91
C LEU A 125 -6.19 14.60 -0.67
N GLU A 126 -5.91 13.61 0.16
CA GLU A 126 -4.97 13.69 1.27
C GLU A 126 -3.86 12.67 1.07
N ILE A 127 -2.62 13.11 1.25
CA ILE A 127 -1.43 12.28 1.11
C ILE A 127 -0.53 12.52 2.32
N THR A 128 -0.26 11.44 3.05
CA THR A 128 0.79 11.40 4.07
C THR A 128 1.76 10.29 3.70
N LEU A 129 3.03 10.66 3.55
CA LEU A 129 4.17 9.76 3.33
C LEU A 129 5.28 10.13 4.34
N PRO A 130 6.14 9.17 4.73
CA PRO A 130 7.27 9.41 5.62
C PRO A 130 8.41 10.20 4.98
#